data_AF-A0A0L7LQU4-F1
#
_entry.id   AF-A0A0L7LQU4-F1
#
_cell.length_a   1.000
_cell.length_b   1.000
_cell.length_c   1.000
_cell.angle_alpha   90.00
_cell.angle_beta   90.00
_cell.angle_gamma   90.00
#
_symmetry.space_group_name_H-M   'P 1'
#
loop_
_entity.id
_entity.type
_entity.pdbx_description
1 polymer ?
#
loop_
_entity_poly.entity_id
_entity_poly.type
_entity_poly.pdbx_seq_one_letter_code
_entity_poly.pdbx_strand_id
1 'polypeptide(L)'
;MVVLHVKRGDESQFLYETEVEKSVDEVVEDITAIFNGRLKVERICYEMEELQKHGTFLPLEMQGLTDEQIKELKLEDPWEKRCAPQGAVFEKDEMGRRCGLAPPPHLQEVLKKAAETAKEFVSKKHASKEVIDPSRACLWACGKKFLAGNQLSDHLGKCFLKIDRRHECSTLE
;
A
#
# COMPACT_ATOMS: atom_id res chain seq x y z
N MET A 1 6.37 25.43 -7.47
CA MET A 1 5.49 24.25 -7.32
C MET A 1 5.42 23.53 -8.66
N VAL A 2 5.74 22.24 -8.70
CA VAL A 2 5.71 21.38 -9.90
C VAL A 2 4.98 20.08 -9.58
N VAL A 3 4.27 19.54 -10.56
CA VAL A 3 3.57 18.26 -10.44
C VAL A 3 4.29 17.23 -11.31
N LEU A 4 4.82 16.19 -10.68
CA LEU A 4 5.48 15.08 -11.33
C LEU A 4 4.47 13.96 -11.59
N HIS A 5 4.37 13.53 -12.85
CA HIS A 5 3.62 12.33 -13.19
C HIS A 5 4.53 11.11 -13.04
N VAL A 6 4.33 10.35 -11.95
CA VAL A 6 5.09 9.14 -11.66
C VAL A 6 4.57 7.98 -12.51
N LYS A 7 5.45 7.40 -13.33
CA LYS A 7 5.17 6.26 -14.20
C LYS A 7 6.14 5.12 -13.92
N ARG A 8 5.70 3.88 -14.15
CA ARG A 8 6.56 2.70 -14.14
C ARG A 8 6.37 1.92 -15.44
N GLY A 9 7.31 2.11 -16.37
CA GLY A 9 7.10 1.72 -17.77
C GLY A 9 6.02 2.61 -18.39
N ASP A 10 5.03 2.00 -19.04
CA ASP A 10 3.91 2.71 -19.65
C ASP A 10 2.74 2.98 -18.67
N GLU A 11 2.79 2.40 -17.47
CA GLU A 11 1.74 2.52 -16.47
C GLU A 11 1.87 3.79 -15.63
N SER A 12 0.81 4.59 -15.64
CA SER A 12 0.63 5.75 -14.77
C SER A 12 0.37 5.30 -13.33
N GLN A 13 1.18 5.76 -12.38
CA GLN A 13 1.09 5.34 -10.97
C GLN A 13 0.35 6.38 -10.11
N PHE A 14 0.89 7.59 -10.01
CA PHE A 14 0.29 8.70 -9.27
C PHE A 14 0.93 10.04 -9.68
N LEU A 15 0.30 11.13 -9.24
CA LEU A 15 0.85 12.47 -9.36
C LEU A 15 1.50 12.83 -8.02
N TYR A 16 2.69 13.40 -8.06
CA TYR A 16 3.44 13.87 -6.89
C TYR A 16 3.72 15.35 -7.03
N GLU A 17 3.23 16.14 -6.07
CA GLU A 17 3.44 17.59 -6.05
C GLU A 17 4.64 17.93 -5.17
N THR A 18 5.56 18.75 -5.69
CA THR A 18 6.78 19.14 -4.99
C THR A 18 7.26 20.53 -5.40
N GLU A 19 8.25 21.04 -4.68
CA GLU A 19 8.97 22.27 -5.00
C GLU A 19 10.20 21.98 -5.85
N VAL A 20 10.62 22.99 -6.61
CA VAL A 20 11.75 22.88 -7.55
C VAL A 20 13.10 23.02 -6.83
N GLU A 21 13.07 23.54 -5.60
CA GLU A 21 14.25 23.75 -4.75
C GLU A 21 14.69 22.47 -4.04
N LYS A 22 13.80 21.46 -3.94
CA LYS A 22 14.13 20.16 -3.35
C LYS A 22 15.20 19.44 -4.18
N SER A 23 16.04 18.70 -3.46
CA SER A 23 17.01 17.80 -4.08
C SER A 23 16.32 16.64 -4.79
N VAL A 24 16.96 16.11 -5.82
CA VAL A 24 16.48 14.93 -6.53
C VAL A 24 16.38 13.73 -5.59
N ASP A 25 17.30 13.60 -4.65
CA ASP A 25 17.35 12.48 -3.71
C ASP A 25 16.15 12.49 -2.76
N GLU A 26 15.82 13.64 -2.16
CA GLU A 26 14.61 13.81 -1.34
C GLU A 26 13.34 13.43 -2.11
N VAL A 27 13.23 13.89 -3.36
CA VAL A 27 12.07 13.63 -4.20
C VAL A 27 11.96 12.14 -4.55
N VAL A 28 13.09 11.49 -4.80
CA VAL A 28 13.14 10.04 -5.04
C VAL A 28 12.76 9.26 -3.79
N GLU A 29 13.24 9.66 -2.61
CA GLU A 29 12.87 9.06 -1.32
C GLU A 29 11.37 9.20 -1.05
N ASP A 30 10.81 10.40 -1.23
CA ASP A 30 9.38 10.68 -1.05
C ASP A 30 8.52 9.82 -1.99
N ILE A 31 8.84 9.79 -3.28
CA ILE A 31 8.11 8.98 -4.28
C ILE A 31 8.20 7.50 -3.94
N THR A 32 9.39 7.03 -3.54
CA THR A 32 9.62 5.63 -3.17
C THR A 32 8.83 5.24 -1.92
N ALA A 33 8.81 6.12 -0.91
CA ALA A 33 8.04 5.93 0.31
C ALA A 33 6.54 5.84 0.02
N ILE A 34 6.00 6.74 -0.82
CA ILE A 34 4.59 6.70 -1.23
C ILE A 34 4.28 5.41 -1.99
N PHE A 35 5.12 5.03 -2.97
CA PHE A 35 4.90 3.82 -3.76
C PHE A 35 4.92 2.56 -2.88
N ASN A 36 5.93 2.40 -2.03
CA ASN A 36 6.03 1.27 -1.12
C ASN A 36 4.94 1.29 -0.04
N GLY A 37 4.53 2.46 0.43
CA GLY A 37 3.42 2.62 1.37
C GLY A 37 2.11 2.08 0.79
N ARG A 38 1.82 2.40 -0.49
CA ARG A 38 0.67 1.84 -1.20
C ARG A 38 0.69 0.32 -1.24
N LEU A 39 1.83 -0.29 -1.58
CA LEU A 39 1.99 -1.75 -1.58
C LEU A 39 1.76 -2.37 -0.18
N LYS A 40 2.24 -1.70 0.88
CA LYS A 40 2.02 -2.16 2.26
C LYS A 40 0.55 -2.14 2.63
N VAL A 41 -0.17 -1.05 2.31
CA VAL A 41 -1.62 -0.96 2.56
C VAL A 41 -2.36 -2.04 1.79
N GLU A 42 -2.03 -2.24 0.52
CA GLU A 42 -2.64 -3.29 -0.30
C GLU A 42 -2.43 -4.69 0.31
N ARG A 43 -1.20 -5.00 0.75
CA ARG A 43 -0.88 -6.25 1.44
C ARG A 43 -1.66 -6.43 2.74
N ILE A 44 -1.78 -5.38 3.54
CA ILE A 44 -2.61 -5.42 4.76
C ILE A 44 -4.06 -5.71 4.39
N CYS A 45 -4.61 -5.06 3.35
CA CYS A 45 -6.00 -5.28 2.95
C CYS A 45 -6.25 -6.73 2.51
N TYR A 46 -5.31 -7.38 1.82
CA TYR A 46 -5.41 -8.81 1.51
C TYR A 46 -5.44 -9.68 2.78
N GLU A 47 -4.56 -9.40 3.75
CA GLU A 47 -4.55 -10.14 5.01
C GLU A 47 -5.82 -9.90 5.86
N MET A 48 -6.44 -8.73 5.74
CA MET A 48 -7.71 -8.40 6.40
C MET A 48 -8.88 -9.20 5.81
N GLU A 49 -8.88 -9.44 4.50
CA GLU A 49 -9.90 -10.27 3.85
C GLU A 49 -9.81 -11.74 4.32
N GLU A 50 -8.60 -12.26 4.49
CA GLU A 50 -8.38 -13.61 5.00
C GLU A 50 -8.65 -13.72 6.51
N LEU A 51 -8.32 -12.68 7.28
CA LEU A 51 -8.66 -12.56 8.70
C LEU A 51 -10.16 -12.60 8.94
N GLN A 52 -10.92 -11.90 8.08
CA GLN A 52 -12.37 -11.88 8.16
C GLN A 52 -13.00 -13.26 7.93
N LYS A 53 -12.45 -14.07 7.02
CA LYS A 53 -13.00 -15.40 6.70
C LYS A 53 -12.54 -16.48 7.66
N HIS A 54 -11.27 -16.45 8.07
CA HIS A 54 -10.65 -17.58 8.76
C HIS A 54 -10.09 -17.25 10.14
N GLY A 55 -10.20 -16.00 10.59
CA GLY A 55 -9.68 -15.58 11.88
C GLY A 55 -8.16 -15.42 11.91
N THR A 56 -7.60 -15.39 13.12
CA THR A 56 -6.18 -15.09 13.36
C THR A 56 -5.26 -16.22 12.90
N PHE A 57 -3.98 -15.91 12.75
CA PHE A 57 -2.95 -16.92 12.47
C PHE A 57 -2.84 -17.94 13.61
N LEU A 58 -2.57 -19.19 13.25
CA LEU A 58 -2.12 -20.23 14.17
C LEU A 58 -0.68 -19.97 14.61
N PRO A 59 -0.24 -20.55 15.74
CA PRO A 59 1.16 -20.60 16.12
C PRO A 59 2.03 -21.18 15.00
N LEU A 60 3.25 -20.65 14.84
CA LEU A 60 4.17 -21.12 13.79
C LEU A 60 4.42 -22.64 13.86
N GLU A 61 4.37 -23.21 15.06
CA GLU A 61 4.52 -24.64 15.32
C GLU A 61 3.34 -25.49 14.83
N MET A 62 2.17 -24.87 14.65
CA MET A 62 0.93 -25.52 14.22
C MET A 62 0.59 -25.25 12.74
N GLN A 63 1.21 -24.25 12.12
CA GLN A 63 0.96 -23.90 10.72
C GLN A 63 1.41 -25.02 9.77
N GLY A 64 0.51 -25.45 8.89
CA GLY A 64 0.78 -26.49 7.89
C GLY A 64 0.77 -27.92 8.42
N LEU A 65 0.46 -28.14 9.70
CA LEU A 65 0.18 -29.46 10.24
C LEU A 65 -1.28 -29.86 10.00
N THR A 66 -1.53 -31.15 9.85
CA THR A 66 -2.91 -31.67 9.80
C THR A 66 -3.51 -31.70 11.20
N ASP A 67 -4.84 -31.68 11.27
CA ASP A 67 -5.59 -31.78 12.53
C ASP A 67 -5.24 -33.06 13.32
N GLU A 68 -4.80 -34.11 12.62
CA GLU A 68 -4.32 -35.37 13.20
C GLU A 68 -2.96 -35.21 13.87
N GLN A 69 -2.01 -34.57 13.17
CA GLN A 69 -0.68 -34.28 13.72
C GLN A 69 -0.74 -33.35 14.93
N ILE A 70 -1.61 -32.34 14.90
CA ILE A 70 -1.83 -31.44 16.03
C ILE A 70 -2.31 -32.21 17.26
N LYS A 71 -3.25 -33.16 17.09
CA LYS A 71 -3.75 -34.02 18.18
C LYS A 71 -2.67 -34.97 18.70
N GLU A 72 -1.86 -35.55 17.83
CA GLU A 72 -0.76 -36.45 18.21
C GLU A 72 0.31 -35.73 19.02
N LEU A 73 0.70 -34.53 18.55
CA LEU A 73 1.68 -33.66 19.21
C LEU A 73 1.11 -32.93 20.43
N LYS A 74 -0.21 -33.03 20.66
CA LYS A 74 -0.94 -32.35 21.75
C LYS A 74 -0.66 -30.84 21.78
N LEU A 75 -0.62 -30.23 20.60
CA LEU A 75 -0.44 -28.79 20.46
C LEU A 75 -1.79 -28.11 20.67
N GLU A 76 -1.79 -27.07 21.51
CA GLU A 76 -2.96 -26.23 21.78
C GLU A 76 -2.64 -24.80 21.35
N ASP A 77 -3.60 -24.14 20.71
CA ASP A 77 -3.45 -22.73 20.34
C ASP A 77 -3.67 -21.84 21.57
N PRO A 78 -2.63 -21.15 22.08
CA PRO A 78 -2.75 -20.27 23.23
C PRO A 78 -3.61 -19.03 22.95
N TRP A 79 -3.82 -18.68 21.68
CA TRP A 79 -4.57 -17.50 21.26
C TRP A 79 -6.04 -17.79 21.01
N GLU A 80 -6.43 -19.05 20.83
CA GLU A 80 -7.80 -19.45 20.50
C GLU A 80 -8.81 -18.84 21.48
N LYS A 81 -8.62 -19.03 22.78
CA LYS A 81 -9.53 -18.52 23.83
C LYS A 81 -9.37 -17.02 24.08
N ARG A 82 -8.20 -16.46 23.79
CA ARG A 82 -7.87 -15.06 24.10
C ARG A 82 -8.33 -14.09 23.01
N CYS A 83 -8.24 -14.53 21.76
CA CYS A 83 -8.40 -13.68 20.58
C CYS A 83 -9.69 -13.95 19.81
N ALA A 84 -10.38 -15.07 20.08
CA ALA A 84 -11.66 -15.35 19.44
C ALA A 84 -12.74 -14.35 19.90
N PRO A 85 -13.41 -13.65 18.97
CA PRO A 85 -14.53 -12.80 19.32
C PRO A 85 -15.72 -13.66 19.78
N GLN A 86 -16.54 -13.10 20.66
CA GLN A 86 -17.76 -13.76 21.10
C GLN A 86 -18.71 -13.96 19.90
N GLY A 87 -19.14 -15.20 19.67
CA GLY A 87 -19.96 -15.55 18.51
C GLY A 87 -19.16 -15.80 17.22
N ALA A 88 -17.89 -16.19 17.34
CA ALA A 88 -17.08 -16.62 16.20
C ALA A 88 -17.73 -17.79 15.43
N VAL A 89 -17.57 -17.76 14.11
CA VAL A 89 -18.04 -18.80 13.19
C VAL A 89 -16.85 -19.64 12.76
N PHE A 90 -16.99 -20.96 12.78
CA PHE A 90 -15.90 -21.85 12.37
C PHE A 90 -15.88 -22.02 10.84
N GLU A 91 -14.82 -21.54 10.21
CA GLU A 91 -14.54 -21.63 8.77
C GLU A 91 -13.06 -21.93 8.54
N LYS A 92 -12.75 -23.19 8.22
CA LYS A 92 -11.38 -23.69 8.10
C LYS A 92 -10.63 -23.03 6.93
N ASP A 93 -9.38 -22.68 7.18
CA ASP A 93 -8.43 -22.20 6.17
C ASP A 93 -7.86 -23.39 5.38
N GLU A 94 -8.04 -23.39 4.05
CA GLU A 94 -7.49 -24.39 3.15
C GLU A 94 -5.96 -24.44 3.17
N MET A 95 -5.32 -23.31 3.47
CA MET A 95 -3.86 -23.19 3.51
C MET A 95 -3.25 -23.63 4.84
N GLY A 96 -4.08 -23.90 5.85
CA GLY A 96 -3.66 -24.36 7.18
C GLY A 96 -2.80 -23.34 7.95
N ARG A 97 -2.98 -22.04 7.70
CA ARG A 97 -2.22 -20.96 8.36
C ARG A 97 -3.00 -20.30 9.48
N ARG A 98 -4.33 -20.27 9.38
CA ARG A 98 -5.24 -19.58 10.32
C ARG A 98 -6.07 -20.56 11.15
N CYS A 99 -6.55 -20.08 12.30
CA CYS A 99 -7.26 -20.92 13.29
C CYS A 99 -8.63 -21.39 12.82
N GLY A 100 -9.22 -20.72 11.83
CA GLY A 100 -10.56 -20.99 11.33
C GLY A 100 -11.67 -20.37 12.18
N LEU A 101 -11.35 -19.54 13.19
CA LEU A 101 -12.35 -18.83 14.00
C LEU A 101 -12.64 -17.45 13.42
N ALA A 102 -13.54 -17.42 12.44
CA ALA A 102 -13.98 -16.21 11.79
C ALA A 102 -14.73 -15.29 12.76
N PRO A 103 -14.57 -13.96 12.66
CA PRO A 103 -15.41 -13.00 13.38
C PRO A 103 -16.91 -13.18 13.08
N PRO A 104 -17.81 -12.71 13.97
CA PRO A 104 -19.25 -12.70 13.69
C PRO A 104 -19.60 -11.83 12.47
N PRO A 105 -20.73 -12.09 11.78
CA PRO A 105 -21.07 -11.46 10.49
C PRO A 105 -21.02 -9.92 10.49
N HIS A 106 -21.44 -9.29 11.59
CA HIS A 106 -21.41 -7.84 11.71
C HIS A 106 -19.98 -7.27 11.67
N LEU A 107 -19.01 -7.94 12.31
CA LEU A 107 -17.60 -7.52 12.26
C LEU A 107 -16.98 -7.86 10.91
N GLN A 108 -17.36 -8.99 10.31
CA GLN A 108 -16.91 -9.34 8.97
C GLN A 108 -17.23 -8.23 7.97
N GLU A 109 -18.47 -7.71 7.96
CA GLU A 109 -18.82 -6.60 7.09
C GLU A 109 -18.00 -5.33 7.36
N VAL A 110 -17.69 -5.04 8.62
CA VAL A 110 -16.87 -3.87 9.00
C VAL A 110 -15.45 -4.03 8.45
N LEU A 111 -14.83 -5.21 8.61
CA LEU A 111 -13.49 -5.49 8.11
C LEU A 111 -13.46 -5.43 6.58
N LYS A 112 -14.49 -5.97 5.91
CA LYS A 112 -14.65 -5.92 4.45
C LYS A 112 -14.70 -4.49 3.95
N LYS A 113 -15.62 -3.68 4.50
CA LYS A 113 -15.82 -2.28 4.11
C LYS A 113 -14.57 -1.45 4.38
N ALA A 114 -13.88 -1.69 5.49
CA ALA A 114 -12.63 -1.01 5.82
C ALA A 114 -11.51 -1.35 4.82
N ALA A 115 -11.36 -2.64 4.46
CA ALA A 115 -10.41 -3.10 3.46
C ALA A 115 -10.74 -2.55 2.06
N GLU A 116 -12.01 -2.56 1.65
CA GLU A 116 -12.47 -2.00 0.38
C GLU A 116 -12.20 -0.49 0.31
N THR A 117 -12.54 0.25 1.37
CA THR A 117 -12.30 1.70 1.46
C THR A 117 -10.80 2.02 1.39
N ALA A 118 -9.97 1.29 2.14
CA ALA A 118 -8.52 1.47 2.11
C ALA A 118 -7.93 1.12 0.73
N LYS A 119 -8.43 0.06 0.09
CA LYS A 119 -8.09 -0.29 -1.29
C LYS A 119 -8.49 0.83 -2.23
N GLU A 120 -9.68 1.41 -2.12
CA GLU A 120 -10.12 2.52 -2.98
C GLU A 120 -9.19 3.73 -2.91
N PHE A 121 -8.82 4.17 -1.70
CA PHE A 121 -7.87 5.27 -1.49
C PHE A 121 -6.50 5.02 -2.12
N VAL A 122 -6.06 3.78 -2.12
CA VAL A 122 -4.75 3.37 -2.67
C VAL A 122 -4.86 2.95 -4.14
N SER A 123 -6.07 2.64 -4.63
CA SER A 123 -6.29 2.03 -5.93
C SER A 123 -6.19 3.04 -7.06
N LYS A 124 -5.28 2.75 -8.00
CA LYS A 124 -5.32 3.24 -9.39
C LYS A 124 -5.15 2.07 -10.39
N LYS A 125 -5.56 0.87 -9.96
CA LYS A 125 -5.48 -0.46 -10.60
C LYS A 125 -4.06 -1.02 -10.80
N HIS A 126 -3.82 -2.11 -10.05
CA HIS A 126 -2.73 -3.11 -10.13
C HIS A 126 -1.30 -2.60 -9.99
N ALA A 127 -0.84 -2.41 -8.75
CA ALA A 127 0.58 -2.34 -8.44
C ALA A 127 1.16 -3.76 -8.29
N SER A 128 1.21 -4.51 -9.39
CA SER A 128 1.82 -5.85 -9.41
C SER A 128 3.34 -5.79 -9.43
N LYS A 129 3.98 -5.07 -8.51
CA LYS A 129 5.43 -4.85 -8.64
C LYS A 129 6.19 -4.74 -7.32
N GLU A 130 7.41 -5.27 -7.36
CA GLU A 130 8.39 -5.36 -6.27
C GLU A 130 8.63 -4.01 -5.56
N VAL A 131 8.90 -4.13 -4.26
CA VAL A 131 9.32 -3.03 -3.37
C VAL A 131 10.55 -2.34 -3.97
N ILE A 132 10.50 -1.02 -4.07
CA ILE A 132 11.60 -0.22 -4.61
C ILE A 132 12.54 0.14 -3.47
N ASP A 133 13.83 -0.16 -3.62
CA ASP A 133 14.87 0.32 -2.71
C ASP A 133 15.20 1.79 -3.02
N PRO A 134 15.07 2.73 -2.07
CA PRO A 134 15.39 4.14 -2.27
C PRO A 134 16.79 4.36 -2.82
N SER A 135 17.78 3.56 -2.39
CA SER A 135 19.18 3.71 -2.82
C SER A 135 19.42 3.34 -4.29
N ARG A 136 18.49 2.58 -4.88
CA ARG A 136 18.54 2.12 -6.28
C ARG A 136 17.53 2.86 -7.17
N ALA A 137 16.65 3.64 -6.56
CA ALA A 137 15.66 4.41 -7.28
C ALA A 137 16.34 5.56 -8.03
N CYS A 138 15.88 5.84 -9.24
CA CYS A 138 16.36 6.98 -10.01
C CYS A 138 15.22 7.64 -10.78
N LEU A 139 15.27 8.96 -10.85
CA LEU A 139 14.28 9.77 -11.56
C LEU A 139 14.74 10.04 -12.99
N TRP A 140 13.83 9.85 -13.95
CA TRP A 140 14.08 10.08 -15.37
C TRP A 140 12.98 10.95 -15.96
N ALA A 141 13.35 11.92 -16.81
CA ALA A 141 12.40 12.62 -17.67
C ALA A 141 13.00 12.84 -19.06
N CYS A 142 12.18 12.67 -20.11
CA CYS A 142 12.58 12.89 -21.51
C CYS A 142 13.90 12.21 -21.91
N GLY A 143 14.15 10.98 -21.44
CA GLY A 143 15.36 10.20 -21.76
C GLY A 143 16.62 10.66 -21.03
N LYS A 144 16.52 11.61 -20.09
CA LYS A 144 17.63 12.06 -19.24
C LYS A 144 17.40 11.64 -17.78
N LYS A 145 18.44 11.10 -17.17
CA LYS A 145 18.49 10.76 -15.74
C LYS A 145 18.76 12.03 -14.92
N PHE A 146 17.99 12.24 -13.86
CA PHE A 146 18.26 13.26 -12.86
C PHE A 146 19.41 12.77 -11.98
N LEU A 147 20.43 13.60 -11.83
CA LEU A 147 21.62 13.25 -11.05
C LEU A 147 21.33 13.44 -9.56
N ALA A 148 21.75 12.48 -8.75
CA ALA A 148 21.73 12.56 -7.30
C ALA A 148 22.55 13.76 -6.81
N GLY A 149 22.10 14.41 -5.74
CA GLY A 149 22.70 15.63 -5.18
C GLY A 149 22.35 16.94 -5.90
N ASN A 150 21.77 16.90 -7.10
CA ASN A 150 21.31 18.12 -7.80
C ASN A 150 19.94 18.56 -7.30
N GLN A 151 19.60 19.83 -7.53
CA GLN A 151 18.24 20.31 -7.36
C GLN A 151 17.38 19.91 -8.56
N LEU A 152 16.08 19.78 -8.34
CA LEU A 152 15.11 19.63 -9.45
C LEU A 152 15.20 20.80 -10.44
N SER A 153 15.52 22.00 -9.96
CA SER A 153 15.70 23.23 -10.75
C SER A 153 16.76 23.10 -11.84
N ASP A 154 17.83 22.35 -11.57
CA ASP A 154 18.96 22.17 -12.48
C ASP A 154 18.58 21.34 -13.72
N HIS A 155 17.58 20.48 -13.59
CA HIS A 155 17.16 19.54 -14.65
C HIS A 155 15.88 19.97 -15.36
N LEU A 156 14.94 20.59 -14.63
CA LEU A 156 13.69 21.11 -15.22
C LEU A 156 13.89 22.47 -15.90
N GLY A 157 15.04 23.12 -15.67
CA GLY A 157 15.36 24.45 -16.15
C GLY A 157 14.55 25.56 -15.46
N LYS A 158 14.99 26.81 -15.58
CA LYS A 158 14.19 28.00 -15.19
C LYS A 158 13.05 28.27 -16.18
N CYS A 159 12.27 27.26 -16.55
CA CYS A 159 11.06 27.45 -17.34
C CYS A 159 9.95 28.03 -16.45
N PHE A 160 10.11 29.30 -16.07
CA PHE A 160 9.01 30.20 -15.73
C PHE A 160 8.16 30.40 -17.01
N LEU A 161 7.37 29.39 -17.38
CA LEU A 161 6.30 29.57 -18.35
C LEU A 161 5.00 29.72 -17.56
N LYS A 162 4.58 30.99 -17.42
CA LYS A 162 3.25 31.49 -17.05
C LYS A 162 2.27 30.42 -16.57
N ILE A 163 2.06 30.35 -15.25
CA ILE A 163 0.78 29.89 -14.71
C ILE A 163 -0.22 30.99 -15.05
N ASP A 164 -1.07 30.71 -16.03
CA ASP A 164 -2.23 31.50 -16.40
C ASP A 164 -3.19 31.50 -15.19
N ARG A 165 -3.04 32.50 -14.30
CA ARG A 165 -4.08 32.84 -13.33
C ARG A 165 -5.23 33.47 -14.13
N ARG A 166 -6.18 32.65 -14.58
CA ARG A 166 -7.55 33.13 -14.75
C ARG A 166 -8.12 33.39 -13.37
N HIS A 167 -7.79 34.55 -12.82
CA HIS A 167 -8.73 35.25 -11.94
C HIS A 167 -9.38 36.34 -12.76
N GLU A 168 -10.71 36.31 -12.74
CA GLU A 168 -11.64 37.32 -13.17
C GLU A 168 -11.07 38.74 -13.02
N CYS A 169 -11.07 39.50 -14.10
CA CYS A 169 -11.10 40.95 -14.03
C CYS A 169 -12.20 41.41 -14.98
N SER A 170 -13.36 41.64 -14.39
CA SER A 170 -14.44 42.43 -14.96
C SER A 170 -13.88 43.77 -15.44
N THR A 171 -14.09 44.07 -16.71
CA THR A 171 -13.97 45.40 -17.30
C THR A 171 -14.91 46.37 -16.60
N LEU A 172 -14.35 47.44 -16.04
CA LEU A 172 -15.05 48.70 -15.84
C LEU A 172 -14.45 49.73 -16.81
N GLU A 173 -15.36 50.54 -17.34
CA GLU A 173 -15.30 51.46 -18.48
C GLU A 173 -14.15 52.47 -18.47
#